data_AF-A0A1Q5Q4J8-F1
#
_entry.id   AF-A0A1Q5Q4J8-F1
#
_cell.length_a   1.000
_cell.length_b   1.000
_cell.length_c   1.000
_cell.angle_alpha   90.00
_cell.angle_beta   90.00
_cell.angle_gamma   90.00
#
_symmetry.space_group_name_H-M   'P 1'
#
loop_
_entity.id
_entity.type
_entity.pdbx_description
1 polymer ?
#
loop_
_entity_poly.entity_id
_entity_poly.type
_entity_poly.pdbx_seq_one_letter_code
_entity_poly.pdbx_strand_id
1 'polypeptide(L)'
;MLQGFKEFISRGNAMEMAVGIVIGAAFGKVVEALVEGIINPLIGGLFGDVNFASAWAVKLGPATISFGLVINAIIYFLLVALAIYFLIVVPMNKMAAMRKAKNEEPEAPADDVRLLEEIRDLLAKQQPPM
;
A
#
# COMPACT_ATOMS: atom_id res chain seq x y z
N MET A 1 -33.26 -5.05 -4.93
CA MET A 1 -32.17 -4.67 -4.00
C MET A 1 -31.07 -5.73 -3.93
N LEU A 2 -31.36 -6.94 -3.43
CA LEU A 2 -30.38 -8.04 -3.31
C LEU A 2 -29.71 -8.44 -4.65
N GLN A 3 -30.48 -8.44 -5.75
CA GLN A 3 -29.95 -8.75 -7.08
C GLN A 3 -29.00 -7.67 -7.60
N GLY A 4 -29.36 -6.38 -7.45
CA GLY A 4 -28.49 -5.25 -7.80
C GLY A 4 -27.24 -5.14 -6.93
N PHE A 5 -27.28 -5.59 -5.68
CA PHE A 5 -26.10 -5.69 -4.81
C PHE A 5 -25.17 -6.82 -5.25
N LYS A 6 -25.71 -7.99 -5.60
CA LYS A 6 -24.93 -9.09 -6.19
C LYS A 6 -24.25 -8.65 -7.49
N GLU A 7 -24.95 -7.90 -8.32
CA GLU A 7 -24.48 -7.37 -9.61
C GLU A 7 -23.45 -6.21 -9.45
N PHE A 8 -23.49 -5.52 -8.31
CA PHE A 8 -22.47 -4.54 -7.92
C PHE A 8 -21.19 -5.22 -7.43
N ILE A 9 -21.29 -6.22 -6.56
CA ILE A 9 -20.12 -6.96 -6.05
C ILE A 9 -19.49 -7.85 -7.12
N SER A 10 -20.28 -8.38 -8.07
CA SER A 10 -19.75 -9.15 -9.19
C SER A 10 -18.97 -8.30 -10.19
N ARG A 11 -18.95 -6.96 -10.05
CA ARG A 11 -18.00 -6.12 -10.78
C ARG A 11 -16.62 -6.27 -10.12
N GLY A 12 -15.66 -6.86 -10.84
CA GLY A 12 -14.31 -7.16 -10.35
C GLY A 12 -13.62 -5.98 -9.64
N ASN A 13 -13.76 -4.75 -10.17
CA ASN A 13 -13.20 -3.54 -9.57
C ASN A 13 -13.68 -3.26 -8.13
N ALA A 14 -14.95 -3.57 -7.81
CA ALA A 14 -15.48 -3.36 -6.46
C ALA A 14 -14.96 -4.39 -5.47
N MET A 15 -14.81 -5.64 -5.91
CA MET A 15 -14.31 -6.75 -5.08
C MET A 15 -12.82 -6.57 -4.76
N GLU A 16 -12.00 -6.21 -5.74
CA GLU A 16 -10.56 -5.95 -5.56
C GLU A 16 -10.32 -4.79 -4.58
N MET A 17 -11.06 -3.69 -4.74
CA MET A 17 -10.97 -2.54 -3.84
C MET A 17 -11.41 -2.90 -2.41
N ALA A 18 -12.50 -3.65 -2.26
CA ALA A 18 -12.99 -4.09 -0.95
C ALA A 18 -11.98 -4.97 -0.23
N VAL A 19 -11.37 -5.93 -0.94
CA VAL A 19 -10.32 -6.80 -0.39
C VAL A 19 -9.11 -5.97 0.04
N GLY A 20 -8.67 -5.01 -0.79
CA GLY A 20 -7.56 -4.12 -0.47
C GLY A 20 -7.78 -3.30 0.82
N ILE A 21 -8.98 -2.74 1.00
CA ILE A 21 -9.33 -1.96 2.20
C ILE A 21 -9.34 -2.83 3.46
N VAL A 22 -9.95 -4.02 3.38
CA VAL A 22 -10.05 -4.95 4.53
C VAL A 22 -8.66 -5.44 4.95
N ILE A 23 -7.81 -5.80 3.99
CA ILE A 23 -6.43 -6.23 4.27
C ILE A 23 -5.62 -5.08 4.85
N GLY A 24 -5.75 -3.86 4.30
CA GLY A 24 -5.08 -2.68 4.82
C GLY A 24 -5.45 -2.38 6.28
N ALA A 25 -6.74 -2.45 6.61
CA ALA A 25 -7.21 -2.26 7.98
C ALA A 25 -6.71 -3.35 8.95
N ALA A 26 -6.68 -4.61 8.50
CA ALA A 26 -6.17 -5.72 9.31
C ALA A 26 -4.66 -5.61 9.57
N PHE A 27 -3.88 -5.24 8.55
CA PHE A 27 -2.43 -5.08 8.67
C PHE A 27 -2.07 -3.93 9.63
N GLY A 28 -2.82 -2.82 9.59
CA GLY A 28 -2.65 -1.73 10.55
C GLY A 28 -2.67 -2.22 12.00
N LYS A 29 -3.66 -3.05 12.36
CA LYS A 29 -3.77 -3.62 13.72
C LYS A 29 -2.57 -4.48 14.13
N VAL A 30 -1.97 -5.19 13.19
CA VAL A 30 -0.77 -6.00 13.47
C VAL A 30 0.42 -5.10 13.81
N VAL A 31 0.59 -4.01 13.06
CA VAL A 31 1.64 -3.03 13.37
C VAL A 31 1.34 -2.31 14.67
N GLU A 32 0.08 -1.97 14.95
CA GLU A 32 -0.33 -1.31 16.20
C GLU A 32 0.03 -2.17 17.40
N ALA A 33 -0.32 -3.46 17.36
CA ALA A 33 0.05 -4.42 18.41
C ALA A 33 1.58 -4.56 18.58
N LEU A 34 2.36 -4.46 17.49
CA LEU A 34 3.82 -4.48 17.57
C LEU A 34 4.38 -3.22 18.24
N VAL A 35 3.84 -2.05 17.90
CA VAL A 35 4.27 -0.78 18.49
C VAL A 35 3.90 -0.74 19.97
N GLU A 36 2.67 -1.08 20.31
CA GLU A 36 2.20 -1.09 21.70
C GLU A 36 2.86 -2.18 22.54
N GLY A 37 3.04 -3.38 21.99
CA GLY A 37 3.53 -4.54 22.73
C GLY A 37 5.05 -4.60 22.86
N ILE A 38 5.80 -4.02 21.92
CA ILE A 38 7.27 -4.13 21.90
C ILE A 38 7.94 -2.76 21.94
N ILE A 39 7.56 -1.84 21.06
CA ILE A 39 8.27 -0.57 20.91
C ILE A 39 8.03 0.36 22.12
N ASN A 40 6.76 0.54 22.53
CA ASN A 40 6.40 1.42 23.64
C ASN A 40 7.06 0.98 24.97
N PRO A 41 7.06 -0.32 25.35
CA PRO A 41 7.78 -0.78 26.52
C PRO A 41 9.30 -0.61 26.44
N LEU A 42 9.91 -0.80 25.26
CA LEU A 42 11.35 -0.59 25.09
C LEU A 42 11.75 0.87 25.25
N ILE A 43 10.95 1.79 24.70
CA ILE A 43 11.16 3.23 24.88
C ILE A 43 10.90 3.61 26.36
N GLY A 44 9.85 3.07 26.97
CA GLY A 44 9.58 3.26 28.39
C GLY A 44 10.69 2.73 29.32
N GLY A 45 11.29 1.59 28.98
CA GLY A 45 12.41 1.04 29.74
C GLY A 45 13.68 1.88 29.67
N LEU A 46 13.92 2.59 28.55
CA LEU A 46 15.14 3.37 28.31
C LEU A 46 15.02 4.84 28.74
N PHE A 47 13.82 5.42 28.64
CA PHE A 47 13.58 6.85 28.89
C PHE A 47 12.71 7.13 30.13
N GLY A 48 12.34 6.12 30.93
CA GLY A 48 11.41 6.20 32.08
C GLY A 48 9.96 5.95 31.66
N ASP A 49 8.96 6.03 32.55
CA ASP A 49 7.52 5.90 32.20
C ASP A 49 7.07 6.97 31.17
N VAL A 50 7.53 6.86 29.93
CA VAL A 50 7.14 7.69 28.80
C VAL A 50 5.91 7.04 28.21
N ASN A 51 4.88 6.90 29.03
CA ASN A 51 3.55 6.90 28.49
C ASN A 51 3.36 8.29 27.90
N PHE A 52 3.69 8.46 26.61
CA PHE A 52 3.69 9.75 25.93
C PHE A 52 2.32 10.45 26.06
N ALA A 53 1.24 9.67 26.21
CA ALA A 53 -0.09 10.20 26.51
C ALA A 53 -0.13 11.02 27.83
N SER A 54 0.65 10.65 28.84
CA SER A 54 0.70 11.32 30.14
C SER A 54 1.99 12.10 30.41
N ALA A 55 3.10 11.80 29.73
CA ALA A 55 4.40 12.40 30.00
C ALA A 55 4.40 13.91 29.75
N TRP A 56 3.65 14.40 28.76
CA TRP A 56 3.54 15.82 28.38
C TRP A 56 2.07 16.29 28.38
N ALA A 57 1.30 15.85 29.38
CA ALA A 57 -0.05 16.33 29.60
C ALA A 57 -0.02 17.66 30.35
N VAL A 58 -0.17 18.79 29.64
CA VAL A 58 -0.36 20.09 30.28
C VAL A 58 -1.85 20.26 30.54
N LYS A 59 -2.24 20.33 31.82
CA LYS A 59 -3.61 20.66 32.21
C LYS A 59 -3.83 22.16 32.10
N LEU A 60 -4.70 22.57 31.17
CA LEU A 60 -5.16 23.94 31.01
C LEU A 60 -6.64 23.99 31.45
N GLY A 61 -6.88 24.16 32.75
CA GLY A 61 -8.25 24.13 33.31
C GLY A 61 -8.92 22.75 33.15
N PRO A 62 -10.14 22.65 32.59
CA PRO A 62 -10.80 21.36 32.36
C PRO A 62 -10.23 20.57 31.17
N ALA A 63 -9.37 21.18 30.35
CA ALA A 63 -8.79 20.55 29.17
C ALA A 63 -7.39 19.99 29.46
N THR A 64 -7.13 18.76 29.05
CA THR A 64 -5.80 18.14 29.11
C THR A 64 -5.22 18.09 27.71
N ILE A 65 -4.18 18.88 27.45
CA ILE A 65 -3.47 18.85 26.17
C ILE A 65 -2.35 17.83 26.29
N SER A 66 -2.50 16.70 25.61
CA SER A 66 -1.58 15.57 25.68
C SER A 66 -0.71 15.52 24.43
N PHE A 67 0.38 16.30 24.41
CA PHE A 67 1.27 16.39 23.25
C PHE A 67 1.88 15.05 22.84
N GLY A 68 2.10 14.15 23.79
CA GLY A 68 2.68 12.86 23.46
C GLY A 68 1.70 11.87 22.83
N LEU A 69 0.38 12.12 22.80
CA LEU A 69 -0.51 11.36 21.91
C LEU A 69 -0.17 11.63 20.43
N VAL A 70 0.16 12.88 20.10
CA VAL A 70 0.55 13.26 18.74
C VAL A 70 1.89 12.64 18.37
N ILE A 71 2.87 12.67 19.29
CA ILE A 71 4.19 12.06 19.08
C ILE A 71 4.05 10.54 18.89
N ASN A 72 3.22 9.87 19.69
CA ASN A 72 2.94 8.44 19.55
C ASN A 72 2.32 8.14 18.18
N ALA A 73 1.32 8.90 17.76
CA ALA A 73 0.70 8.74 16.44
C ALA A 73 1.71 8.92 15.29
N ILE A 74 2.65 9.87 15.40
CA ILE A 74 3.72 10.07 14.41
C ILE A 74 4.68 8.87 14.39
N ILE A 75 5.10 8.38 15.56
CA ILE A 75 5.98 7.20 15.65
C ILE A 75 5.28 5.98 15.02
N TYR A 76 4.03 5.75 15.38
CA TYR A 76 3.21 4.67 14.81
C TYR A 76 3.12 4.79 13.29
N PHE A 77 2.79 5.98 12.77
CA PHE A 77 2.72 6.23 11.33
C PHE A 77 4.05 5.92 10.63
N LEU A 78 5.18 6.35 11.18
CA LEU A 78 6.51 6.09 10.61
C LEU A 78 6.85 4.60 10.62
N LEU A 79 6.49 3.86 11.67
CA LEU A 79 6.74 2.42 11.76
C LEU A 79 5.87 1.62 10.78
N VAL A 80 4.59 1.97 10.64
CA VAL A 80 3.71 1.38 9.62
C VAL A 80 4.25 1.64 8.21
N ALA A 81 4.63 2.89 7.93
CA ALA A 81 5.19 3.27 6.63
C ALA A 81 6.49 2.51 6.33
N LEU A 82 7.39 2.38 7.31
CA LEU A 82 8.61 1.58 7.18
C LEU A 82 8.32 0.09 6.94
N ALA A 83 7.38 -0.49 7.71
CA ALA A 83 7.00 -1.88 7.55
C ALA A 83 6.44 -2.15 6.15
N ILE A 84 5.50 -1.33 5.66
CA ILE A 84 4.94 -1.43 4.31
C ILE A 84 6.05 -1.25 3.25
N TYR A 85 6.92 -0.26 3.43
CA TYR A 85 8.02 -0.03 2.50
C TYR A 85 8.95 -1.24 2.40
N PHE A 86 9.43 -1.77 3.52
CA PHE A 86 10.37 -2.89 3.52
C PHE A 86 9.74 -4.23 3.14
N LEU A 87 8.51 -4.52 3.57
CA LEU A 87 7.86 -5.83 3.31
C LEU A 87 7.13 -5.90 1.96
N ILE A 88 6.66 -4.78 1.43
CA ILE A 88 5.86 -4.76 0.20
C ILE A 88 6.63 -4.03 -0.90
N VAL A 89 7.01 -2.78 -0.68
CA VAL A 89 7.59 -1.94 -1.75
C VAL A 89 8.96 -2.46 -2.18
N VAL A 90 9.88 -2.74 -1.25
CA VAL A 90 11.23 -3.25 -1.57
C VAL A 90 11.20 -4.56 -2.35
N PRO A 91 10.48 -5.62 -1.94
CA PRO A 91 10.43 -6.86 -2.70
C PRO A 91 9.68 -6.71 -4.03
N MET A 92 8.60 -5.92 -4.08
CA MET A 92 7.91 -5.64 -5.34
C MET A 92 8.83 -4.90 -6.32
N ASN A 93 9.58 -3.91 -5.85
CA ASN A 93 10.50 -3.15 -6.68
C ASN A 93 11.70 -4.00 -7.13
N LYS A 94 12.20 -4.88 -6.25
CA LYS A 94 13.26 -5.86 -6.57
C LYS A 94 12.78 -6.89 -7.60
N MET A 95 11.55 -7.39 -7.47
CA MET A 95 10.97 -8.34 -8.42
C MET A 95 10.68 -7.68 -9.77
N ALA A 96 10.18 -6.44 -9.77
CA ALA A 96 9.99 -5.65 -11.00
C ALA A 96 11.32 -5.38 -11.71
N ALA A 97 12.39 -5.05 -10.96
CA ALA A 97 13.73 -4.91 -11.51
C ALA A 97 14.26 -6.24 -12.10
N MET A 98 13.99 -7.36 -11.43
CA MET A 98 14.35 -8.70 -11.95
C MET A 98 13.57 -9.07 -13.22
N ARG A 99 12.29 -8.70 -13.33
CA ARG A 99 11.49 -8.90 -14.55
C ARG A 99 12.03 -8.03 -15.69
N LYS A 100 12.34 -6.76 -15.44
CA LYS A 100 12.96 -5.88 -16.45
C LYS A 100 14.33 -6.38 -16.92
N ALA A 101 15.15 -6.90 -16.02
CA ALA A 101 16.46 -7.49 -16.37
C ALA A 101 16.34 -8.83 -17.10
N LYS A 102 15.23 -9.56 -16.93
CA LYS A 102 14.95 -10.82 -17.63
C LYS A 102 14.25 -10.61 -18.97
N ASN A 103 13.60 -9.47 -19.15
CA ASN A 103 12.86 -9.07 -20.36
C ASN A 103 13.72 -8.23 -21.33
N GLU A 104 15.05 -8.37 -21.29
CA GLU A 104 15.94 -7.96 -22.40
C GLU A 104 15.83 -8.90 -23.61
N GLU A 105 15.13 -10.04 -23.48
CA GLU A 105 14.49 -10.66 -24.63
C GLU A 105 13.18 -9.89 -24.91
N PRO A 106 12.99 -9.38 -26.14
CA PRO A 106 11.85 -8.52 -26.45
C PRO A 106 10.58 -9.24 -26.02
N GLU A 107 9.86 -8.67 -25.04
CA GLU A 107 8.53 -9.13 -24.67
C GLU A 107 7.75 -9.24 -25.97
N ALA A 108 7.33 -10.46 -26.33
CA ALA A 108 6.50 -10.68 -27.50
C ALA A 108 5.35 -9.68 -27.40
N PRO A 109 5.13 -8.83 -28.43
CA PRO A 109 4.15 -7.79 -28.35
C PRO A 109 2.81 -8.40 -27.91
N ALA A 110 2.08 -7.71 -27.02
CA ALA A 110 0.76 -8.16 -26.60
C ALA A 110 -0.09 -8.52 -27.83
N ASP A 111 -1.00 -9.48 -27.72
CA ASP A 111 -1.73 -9.99 -28.89
C ASP A 111 -2.42 -8.86 -29.69
N ASP A 112 -2.91 -7.83 -29.01
CA ASP A 112 -3.45 -6.62 -29.66
C ASP A 112 -2.38 -5.86 -30.46
N VAL A 113 -1.16 -5.73 -29.93
CA VAL A 113 -0.04 -5.08 -30.61
C VAL A 113 0.41 -5.90 -31.82
N ARG A 114 0.42 -7.23 -31.71
CA ARG A 114 0.70 -8.13 -32.86
C ARG A 114 -0.36 -8.01 -33.94
N LEU A 115 -1.63 -7.97 -33.55
CA LEU A 115 -2.75 -7.82 -34.46
C LEU A 115 -2.71 -6.45 -35.16
N LEU A 116 -2.29 -5.39 -34.44
CA LEU A 116 -2.04 -4.07 -35.01
C LEU A 116 -0.85 -4.04 -35.98
N GLU A 117 0.23 -4.79 -35.71
CA GLU A 117 1.35 -4.96 -36.63
C GLU A 117 0.92 -5.69 -37.91
N GLU A 118 0.16 -6.76 -37.79
CA GLU A 118 -0.40 -7.50 -38.92
C GLU A 118 -1.34 -6.60 -39.74
N ILE A 119 -2.22 -5.83 -39.09
CA ILE A 119 -3.10 -4.86 -39.75
C ILE A 119 -2.28 -3.80 -40.49
N ARG A 120 -1.24 -3.23 -39.85
CA ARG A 120 -0.34 -2.25 -40.47
C ARG A 120 0.29 -2.82 -41.72
N ASP A 121 0.81 -4.04 -41.64
CA ASP A 121 1.53 -4.68 -42.74
C ASP A 121 0.58 -5.06 -43.89
N LEU A 122 -0.68 -5.44 -43.59
CA LEU A 122 -1.72 -5.67 -44.58
C LEU A 122 -2.17 -4.37 -45.27
N LEU A 123 -2.30 -3.27 -44.52
CA LEU A 123 -2.61 -1.94 -45.07
C LEU A 123 -1.49 -1.40 -45.96
N ALA A 124 -0.23 -1.58 -45.55
CA ALA A 124 0.93 -1.18 -46.34
C ALA A 124 1.00 -1.92 -47.69
N LYS A 125 0.53 -3.18 -47.74
CA LYS A 125 0.43 -3.95 -48.99
C LYS A 125 -0.76 -3.54 -49.87
N GLN A 126 -1.81 -2.95 -49.30
CA GLN A 126 -3.01 -2.53 -50.04
C GLN A 126 -2.90 -1.12 -50.61
N GLN A 127 -2.06 -0.24 -50.07
CA GLN A 127 -1.79 1.06 -50.67
C GLN A 127 -0.95 0.88 -51.94
N PRO A 128 -1.48 1.17 -53.14
CA PRO A 128 -0.66 1.19 -54.35
C PRO A 128 0.38 2.30 -54.20
N PRO A 129 1.61 2.13 -54.73
CA PRO A 129 2.55 3.24 -54.82
C PRO A 129 1.88 4.36 -55.64
N MET A 130 1.71 5.54 -55.04
CA MET A 130 1.37 6.76 -55.78
C MET A 130 2.57 7.20 -56.63
#